data_AF-A0A4V1V1V6-F1
#
_entry.id   AF-A0A4V1V1V6-F1
#
_cell.length_a   1.000
_cell.length_b   1.000
_cell.length_c   1.000
_cell.angle_alpha   90.00
_cell.angle_beta   90.00
_cell.angle_gamma   90.00
#
_symmetry.space_group_name_H-M   'P 1'
#
loop_
_entity.id
_entity.type
_entity.pdbx_description
1 polymer ?
#
loop_
_entity_poly.entity_id
_entity_poly.type
_entity_poly.pdbx_seq_one_letter_code
_entity_poly.pdbx_strand_id
1 'polypeptide(L)'
;MTDLVELASPAAVWRCLPSDAQRVLDTMRDGWGYPIAYISADANVDPKRTRDLMRAFHALGWADRHAFFSEDDGLVRGSGYSRSPEGSRVAAALRALAAQGEG
;
A
#
# COMPACT_ATOMS: atom_id res chain seq x y z
N MET A 1 33.18 6.14 10.92
CA MET A 1 31.85 6.43 11.50
C MET A 1 31.00 6.93 10.36
N THR A 2 30.28 6.04 9.69
CA THR A 2 29.44 6.39 8.55
C THR A 2 28.12 6.92 9.08
N ASP A 3 27.77 8.12 8.65
CA ASP A 3 26.56 8.85 9.04
C ASP A 3 25.31 7.97 8.93
N LEU A 4 24.70 7.68 10.08
CA LEU A 4 23.38 7.03 10.17
C LEU A 4 22.23 7.91 9.62
N VAL A 5 22.55 9.13 9.16
CA VAL A 5 21.59 10.10 8.61
C VAL A 5 21.27 9.81 7.13
N GLU A 6 22.12 9.07 6.41
CA GLU A 6 21.88 8.75 5.00
C GLU A 6 20.77 7.70 4.79
N LEU A 7 20.38 6.99 5.85
CA LEU A 7 19.28 6.01 5.82
C LEU A 7 17.88 6.63 5.99
N ALA A 8 17.79 7.96 6.17
CA ALA A 8 16.54 8.69 6.29
C ALA A 8 16.21 9.54 5.05
N SER A 9 16.94 9.39 3.94
CA SER A 9 16.44 9.89 2.66
C SER A 9 15.26 9.03 2.24
N PRO A 10 14.11 9.65 1.88
CA PRO A 10 13.29 9.32 0.74
C PRO A 10 13.71 8.02 0.08
N ALA A 11 14.48 8.21 -0.98
CA ALA A 11 15.01 7.22 -1.87
C ALA A 11 15.73 6.01 -1.24
N ALA A 12 16.31 6.12 -0.05
CA ALA A 12 17.01 4.99 0.61
C ALA A 12 16.02 3.94 1.17
N VAL A 13 14.86 4.37 1.68
CA VAL A 13 13.79 3.45 2.09
C VAL A 13 13.20 2.72 0.85
N TRP A 14 13.35 3.28 -0.35
CA TRP A 14 12.57 2.92 -1.54
C TRP A 14 13.21 1.80 -2.33
N ARG A 15 14.53 1.61 -2.20
CA ARG A 15 15.27 0.42 -2.71
C ARG A 15 15.01 -0.84 -1.88
N CYS A 16 14.41 -0.70 -0.71
CA CYS A 16 14.24 -1.78 0.26
C CYS A 16 12.79 -2.21 0.43
N LEU A 17 11.84 -1.61 -0.30
CA LEU A 17 10.43 -2.01 -0.19
C LEU A 17 10.30 -3.44 -0.74
N PRO A 18 9.87 -4.42 0.07
CA PRO A 18 9.77 -5.79 -0.41
C PRO A 18 8.77 -5.89 -1.58
N SER A 19 8.99 -6.82 -2.50
CA SER A 19 8.19 -6.93 -3.74
C SER A 19 6.70 -7.22 -3.50
N ASP A 20 6.35 -7.80 -2.35
CA ASP A 20 4.97 -7.98 -1.93
C ASP A 20 4.30 -6.63 -1.57
N ALA A 21 5.02 -5.74 -0.88
CA ALA A 21 4.54 -4.41 -0.54
C ALA A 21 4.26 -3.56 -1.77
N GLN A 22 5.13 -3.62 -2.79
CA GLN A 22 4.92 -2.91 -4.05
C GLN A 22 3.66 -3.41 -4.78
N ARG A 23 3.52 -4.74 -4.96
CA ARG A 23 2.33 -5.34 -5.58
C ARG A 23 1.05 -4.94 -4.85
N VAL A 24 1.06 -5.01 -3.52
CA VAL A 24 -0.10 -4.65 -2.70
C VAL A 24 -0.46 -3.18 -2.88
N LEU A 25 0.50 -2.26 -2.88
CA LEU A 25 0.25 -0.82 -3.08
C LEU A 25 -0.27 -0.51 -4.49
N ASP A 26 0.20 -1.23 -5.51
CA ASP A 26 -0.26 -1.08 -6.89
C ASP A 26 -1.70 -1.56 -7.07
N THR A 27 -2.06 -2.68 -6.42
CA THR A 27 -3.41 -3.27 -6.45
C THR A 27 -4.48 -2.43 -5.76
N MET A 28 -4.09 -1.56 -4.82
CA MET A 28 -5.05 -0.67 -4.16
C MET A 28 -5.71 0.29 -5.15
N ARG A 29 -7.02 0.52 -4.96
CA ARG A 29 -7.81 1.46 -5.78
C ARG A 29 -7.88 2.82 -5.11
N ASP A 30 -8.05 3.85 -5.93
CA ASP A 30 -8.17 5.23 -5.47
C ASP A 30 -9.64 5.52 -5.11
N GLY A 31 -9.88 6.32 -4.06
CA GLY A 31 -11.18 6.89 -3.72
C GLY A 31 -12.25 5.94 -3.13
N TRP A 32 -12.06 4.62 -3.19
CA TRP A 32 -13.01 3.65 -2.64
C TRP A 32 -12.30 2.56 -1.84
N GLY A 33 -12.84 2.24 -0.66
CA GLY A 33 -12.32 1.20 0.21
C GLY A 33 -12.42 -0.19 -0.44
N TYR A 34 -11.28 -0.76 -0.82
CA TYR A 34 -11.22 -2.09 -1.38
C TYR A 34 -10.98 -3.13 -0.26
N PRO A 35 -11.79 -4.20 -0.14
CA PRO A 35 -11.62 -5.19 0.92
C PRO A 35 -10.24 -5.86 0.88
N ILE A 36 -9.66 -6.09 2.07
CA ILE A 36 -8.32 -6.69 2.22
C ILE A 36 -8.23 -8.05 1.50
N ALA A 37 -9.29 -8.86 1.56
CA ALA A 37 -9.32 -10.17 0.92
C ALA A 37 -9.15 -10.08 -0.61
N TYR A 38 -9.74 -9.07 -1.23
CA TYR A 38 -9.63 -8.86 -2.67
C TYR A 38 -8.26 -8.30 -3.05
N ILE A 39 -7.75 -7.33 -2.27
CA ILE A 39 -6.37 -6.84 -2.46
C ILE A 39 -5.36 -7.98 -2.34
N SER A 40 -5.51 -8.85 -1.34
CA SER A 40 -4.63 -10.00 -1.10
C SER A 40 -4.64 -10.98 -2.28
N ALA A 41 -5.83 -11.31 -2.80
CA ALA A 41 -5.99 -12.19 -3.94
C ALA A 41 -5.38 -11.59 -5.21
N ASP A 42 -5.71 -10.34 -5.54
CA ASP A 42 -5.25 -9.65 -6.74
C ASP A 42 -3.74 -9.38 -6.73
N ALA A 43 -3.19 -9.02 -5.57
CA ALA A 43 -1.75 -8.81 -5.40
C ALA A 43 -0.98 -10.15 -5.33
N ASN A 44 -1.67 -11.27 -5.18
CA ASN A 44 -1.10 -12.60 -4.89
C ASN A 44 -0.14 -12.56 -3.68
N VAL A 45 -0.65 -12.03 -2.57
CA VAL A 45 0.07 -11.91 -1.29
C VAL A 45 -0.80 -12.49 -0.19
N ASP A 46 -0.19 -13.23 0.74
CA ASP A 46 -0.89 -13.83 1.88
C ASP A 46 -1.80 -12.80 2.62
N PRO A 47 -3.03 -13.17 3.03
CA PRO A 47 -3.95 -12.24 3.68
C PRO A 47 -3.43 -11.63 4.99
N LYS A 48 -2.67 -12.38 5.79
CA LYS A 48 -2.08 -11.86 7.03
C LYS A 48 -1.00 -10.83 6.71
N ARG A 49 -0.11 -11.15 5.77
CA ARG A 49 0.91 -10.22 5.28
C ARG A 49 0.30 -8.96 4.67
N THR A 50 -0.74 -9.10 3.85
CA THR A 50 -1.48 -7.98 3.26
C THR A 50 -2.06 -7.07 4.33
N ARG A 51 -2.64 -7.64 5.40
CA ARG A 51 -3.18 -6.86 6.53
C ARG A 51 -2.10 -6.04 7.23
N ASP A 52 -0.92 -6.61 7.46
CA ASP A 52 0.19 -5.91 8.10
C ASP A 52 0.72 -4.77 7.21
N LEU A 53 0.80 -5.01 5.89
CA LEU A 53 1.15 -3.98 4.91
C LEU A 53 0.13 -2.85 4.87
N MET A 54 -1.17 -3.14 4.88
CA MET A 54 -2.23 -2.11 4.92
C MET A 54 -2.11 -1.22 6.16
N ARG A 55 -1.82 -1.81 7.32
CA ARG A 55 -1.61 -1.06 8.57
C ARG A 55 -0.39 -0.15 8.46
N ALA A 56 0.71 -0.64 7.89
CA ALA A 56 1.91 0.15 7.67
C ALA A 56 1.66 1.29 6.67
N PHE A 57 1.01 1.03 5.55
CA PHE A 57 0.65 2.05 4.55
C PHE A 57 -0.27 3.11 5.12
N HIS A 58 -1.23 2.73 5.95
CA HIS A 58 -2.08 3.69 6.63
C HIS A 58 -1.29 4.58 7.61
N ALA A 59 -0.41 3.99 8.41
CA ALA A 59 0.45 4.73 9.32
C ALA A 59 1.41 5.70 8.60
N LEU A 60 1.81 5.36 7.37
CA LEU A 60 2.65 6.20 6.50
C LEU A 60 1.84 7.22 5.67
N GLY A 61 0.52 7.22 5.78
CA GLY A 61 -0.35 8.11 5.00
C GLY A 61 -0.49 7.73 3.52
N TRP A 62 -0.11 6.51 3.13
CA TRP A 62 -0.22 5.99 1.76
C TRP A 62 -1.56 5.30 1.48
N ALA A 63 -2.32 5.00 2.53
CA ALA A 63 -3.61 4.34 2.45
C ALA A 63 -4.63 4.97 3.41
N ASP A 64 -5.86 5.09 2.94
CA ASP A 64 -7.00 5.53 3.73
C ASP A 64 -7.86 4.33 4.11
N ARG A 65 -8.20 4.24 5.40
CA ARG A 65 -9.06 3.16 5.91
C ARG A 65 -10.52 3.57 5.80
N HIS A 66 -11.35 2.66 5.29
CA HIS A 66 -12.78 2.87 5.11
C HIS A 66 -13.57 1.80 5.88
N ALA A 67 -14.66 2.21 6.53
CA ALA A 67 -15.63 1.27 7.05
C ALA A 67 -16.43 0.66 5.90
N PHE A 68 -16.72 -0.64 5.98
CA PHE A 68 -17.58 -1.32 5.01
C PHE A 68 -18.93 -1.59 5.65
N PHE A 69 -19.97 -1.05 5.05
CA PHE A 69 -21.35 -1.15 5.52
C PHE A 69 -22.07 -2.25 4.75
N SER A 70 -22.88 -3.03 5.45
CA SER A 70 -23.82 -3.94 4.81
C SER A 70 -24.95 -3.12 4.20
N GLU A 71 -25.32 -3.41 2.96
CA GLU A 71 -26.40 -2.73 2.24
C GLU A 71 -27.78 -3.11 2.81
N ASP A 72 -27.88 -4.28 3.46
CA ASP A 72 -29.14 -4.81 3.98
C ASP A 72 -29.60 -4.10 5.26
N ASP A 73 -28.64 -3.74 6.14
CA ASP A 73 -28.92 -3.21 7.49
C ASP A 73 -28.13 -1.95 7.84
N GLY A 74 -27.27 -1.46 6.96
CA GLY A 74 -26.44 -0.27 7.18
C GLY A 74 -25.37 -0.44 8.27
N LEU A 75 -25.16 -1.64 8.80
CA LEU A 75 -24.20 -1.88 9.87
C LEU A 75 -22.79 -2.06 9.32
N VAL A 76 -21.79 -1.63 10.10
CA VAL A 76 -20.38 -1.88 9.77
C VAL A 76 -20.09 -3.36 9.92
N ARG A 77 -19.76 -4.04 8.82
CA ARG A 77 -19.41 -5.46 8.78
C ARG A 77 -17.94 -5.72 8.45
N GLY A 78 -17.17 -4.68 8.17
CA GLY A 78 -15.74 -4.81 7.90
C GLY A 78 -15.04 -3.49 7.67
N SER A 79 -13.84 -3.58 7.11
CA SER A 79 -13.09 -2.42 6.65
C SER A 79 -12.31 -2.73 5.39
N GLY A 80 -12.26 -1.77 4.48
CA GLY A 80 -11.41 -1.77 3.29
C GLY A 80 -10.36 -0.66 3.38
N TYR A 81 -9.48 -0.64 2.39
CA TYR A 81 -8.50 0.45 2.23
C TYR A 81 -8.54 0.97 0.80
N SER A 82 -8.39 2.28 0.64
CA SER A 82 -8.08 2.91 -0.64
C SER A 82 -6.66 3.43 -0.61
N ARG A 83 -6.06 3.58 -1.78
CA ARG A 83 -4.81 4.31 -1.91
C ARG A 83 -5.08 5.81 -1.72
N SER A 84 -4.24 6.46 -0.94
CA SER A 84 -4.30 7.91 -0.73
C SER A 84 -3.62 8.65 -1.89
N PRO A 85 -3.80 9.97 -2.03
CA PRO A 85 -3.05 10.75 -3.01
C PRO A 85 -1.53 10.60 -2.88
N GLU A 86 -1.02 10.51 -1.65
CA GLU A 86 0.40 10.28 -1.40
C GLU A 86 0.81 8.87 -1.79
N GLY A 87 0.00 7.85 -1.46
CA GLY A 87 0.22 6.48 -1.91
C GLY A 87 0.28 6.36 -3.43
N SER A 88 -0.55 7.11 -4.16
CA SER A 88 -0.52 7.14 -5.63
C SER A 88 0.77 7.74 -6.18
N ARG A 89 1.30 8.80 -5.55
CA ARG A 89 2.63 9.36 -5.91
C ARG A 89 3.74 8.36 -5.65
N VAL A 90 3.71 7.69 -4.50
CA VAL A 90 4.70 6.65 -4.15
C VAL A 90 4.67 5.51 -5.17
N ALA A 91 3.48 4.98 -5.48
CA ALA A 91 3.31 3.93 -6.48
C ALA A 91 3.83 4.36 -7.87
N ALA A 92 3.53 5.59 -8.30
CA ALA A 92 4.01 6.12 -9.57
C ALA A 92 5.55 6.22 -9.61
N ALA A 93 6.17 6.73 -8.54
CA ALA A 93 7.62 6.82 -8.44
C ALA A 93 8.29 5.43 -8.44
N LEU A 94 7.71 4.44 -7.76
CA LEU A 94 8.21 3.06 -7.76
C LEU A 94 8.21 2.46 -9.17
N ARG A 95 7.12 2.63 -9.93
CA ARG A 95 7.03 2.17 -11.33
C ARG A 95 8.04 2.86 -12.23
N ALA A 96 8.22 4.17 -12.07
CA ALA A 96 9.19 4.95 -12.85
C ALA A 96 10.64 4.53 -12.59
N LEU A 97 10.96 4.14 -11.34
CA LEU A 97 12.28 3.64 -10.97
C LEU A 97 12.52 2.22 -11.51
N ALA A 98 11.51 1.34 -11.44
CA ALA A 98 11.60 0.00 -12.01
C ALA A 98 11.92 0.03 -13.52
N ALA A 99 11.27 0.92 -14.27
CA ALA A 99 11.48 1.09 -15.70
C ALA A 99 12.90 1.60 -16.06
N GLN A 100 13.62 2.25 -15.13
CA GLN A 100 14.98 2.73 -15.36
C GLN A 100 16.06 1.66 -15.12
N GLY A 101 15.74 0.60 -14.39
CA GLY A 101 16.68 -0.50 -14.10
C GLY A 101 16.75 -1.58 -15.19
N GLU A 102 15.91 -1.48 -16.23
CA GLU A 102 15.81 -2.45 -17.32
C GLU A 102 16.53 -2.02 -18.62
N GLY A 103 17.30 -0.92 -18.59
CA GLY A 103 18.11 -0.42 -19.71
C GLY A 103 19.60 -0.44 -19.42
#